data_AF-A0A5Q0GT90-F1
#
_entry.id   AF-A0A5Q0GT90-F1
#
_cell.length_a   1.000
_cell.length_b   1.000
_cell.length_c   1.000
_cell.angle_alpha   90.00
_cell.angle_beta   90.00
_cell.angle_gamma   90.00
#
_symmetry.space_group_name_H-M   'P 1'
#
loop_
_entity.id
_entity.type
_entity.pdbx_description
1 polymer ?
#
loop_
_entity_poly.entity_id
_entity_poly.type
_entity_poly.pdbx_seq_one_letter_code
_entity_poly.pdbx_strand_id
1 'polypeptide(L)' 'MSDDVATPQLLSTNIFDSAAEAIEAIGAADVLGLGVRVSNRLVAEDESDELVEEWIVELLSSVPTTDEE' A
#
# COMPACT_ATOMS: atom_id res chain seq x y z
N MET A 1 -9.57 -22.76 20.66
CA MET A 1 -10.02 -21.68 19.76
C MET A 1 -8.99 -21.65 18.67
N SER A 2 -9.33 -22.05 17.46
CA SER A 2 -8.39 -21.92 16.34
C SER A 2 -8.29 -20.42 16.07
N ASP A 3 -7.12 -19.84 16.30
CA ASP A 3 -6.76 -18.55 15.72
C ASP A 3 -6.78 -18.75 14.20
N ASP A 4 -7.96 -18.59 13.61
CA ASP A 4 -8.08 -18.26 12.19
C ASP A 4 -7.43 -16.88 12.07
N VAL A 5 -6.13 -16.87 11.77
CA VAL A 5 -5.43 -15.63 11.44
C VAL A 5 -6.06 -15.17 10.13
N ALA A 6 -7.16 -14.43 10.25
CA ALA A 6 -7.97 -14.03 9.12
C ALA A 6 -7.07 -13.28 8.14
N THR A 7 -6.88 -13.86 6.96
CA THR A 7 -6.04 -13.27 5.92
C THR A 7 -6.54 -11.85 5.65
N PRO A 8 -5.69 -10.82 5.76
CA PRO A 8 -6.11 -9.44 5.55
C PRO A 8 -6.76 -9.27 4.19
N GLN A 9 -7.95 -8.67 4.16
CA GLN A 9 -8.71 -8.43 2.94
C GLN A 9 -8.31 -7.09 2.34
N LEU A 10 -8.03 -7.07 1.03
CA LEU A 10 -7.79 -5.83 0.29
C LEU A 10 -9.09 -5.01 0.24
N LEU A 11 -9.02 -3.79 0.75
CA LEU A 11 -10.13 -2.83 0.77
C LEU A 11 -10.06 -1.86 -0.40
N SER A 12 -8.87 -1.34 -0.69
CA SER A 12 -8.63 -0.36 -1.76
C SER A 12 -7.18 -0.35 -2.20
N THR A 13 -6.94 0.03 -3.44
CA THR A 13 -5.61 0.31 -4.00
C THR A 13 -5.56 1.78 -4.40
N ASN A 14 -4.63 2.52 -3.82
CA ASN A 14 -4.41 3.93 -4.12
C ASN A 14 -3.06 4.08 -4.82
N ILE A 15 -3.02 4.97 -5.81
CA ILE A 15 -1.82 5.25 -6.61
C ILE A 15 -1.46 6.72 -6.41
N PHE A 16 -0.20 6.99 -6.11
CA PHE A 16 0.33 8.33 -5.86
C PHE A 16 1.58 8.58 -6.70
N ASP A 17 1.70 9.80 -7.22
CA ASP A 17 2.86 10.23 -8.01
C ASP A 17 4.03 10.71 -7.12
N SER A 18 3.84 10.70 -5.81
CA SER A 18 4.85 11.13 -4.85
C SER A 18 4.88 10.27 -3.58
N ALA A 19 6.10 10.06 -3.07
CA ALA A 19 6.30 9.39 -1.79
C ALA A 19 5.64 10.16 -0.62
N ALA A 20 5.58 11.49 -0.71
CA ALA A 20 4.99 12.33 0.33
C ALA A 20 3.48 12.05 0.50
N GLU A 21 2.73 12.03 -0.60
CA GLU A 21 1.30 11.71 -0.58
C GLU A 21 1.04 10.27 -0.14
N ALA A 22 1.89 9.32 -0.57
CA ALA A 22 1.81 7.94 -0.11
C ALA A 22 2.00 7.83 1.42
N ILE A 23 2.95 8.58 1.99
CA ILE A 23 3.19 8.63 3.45
C ILE A 23 1.99 9.21 4.19
N GLU A 24 1.35 10.25 3.66
CA GLU A 24 0.13 10.81 4.26
C GLU A 24 -1.01 9.79 4.28
N ALA A 25 -1.20 9.04 3.19
CA ALA A 25 -2.20 7.97 3.12
C ALA A 25 -1.91 6.83 4.10
N ILE A 26 -0.64 6.46 4.27
CA ILE A 26 -0.21 5.45 5.27
C ILE A 26 -0.51 5.94 6.69
N GLY A 27 -0.21 7.20 7.00
CA GLY A 27 -0.52 7.80 8.30
C GLY A 27 -2.02 7.82 8.60
N ALA A 28 -2.85 8.11 7.59
CA ALA A 28 -4.30 8.03 7.73
C ALA A 28 -4.78 6.59 7.98
N ALA A 29 -4.19 5.61 7.30
CA ALA A 29 -4.51 4.19 7.49
C ALA A 29 -4.17 3.71 8.92
N ASP A 30 -3.04 4.15 9.47
CA ASP A 30 -2.63 3.86 10.85
C ASP A 30 -3.64 4.39 11.88
N VAL A 31 -4.09 5.64 11.72
CA VAL A 31 -5.13 6.25 12.57
C VAL A 31 -6.43 5.44 12.55
N LEU A 32 -6.74 4.79 11.43
CA LEU A 32 -7.94 3.96 11.25
C LEU A 32 -7.72 2.49 11.67
N GLY A 33 -6.51 2.10 12.07
CA GLY A 33 -6.18 0.72 12.43
C GLY A 33 -6.20 -0.26 11.24
N LEU A 34 -5.99 0.25 10.03
CA LEU A 34 -5.93 -0.56 8.81
C LEU A 34 -4.53 -1.12 8.59
N GLY A 35 -4.45 -2.28 7.95
CA GLY A 35 -3.18 -2.76 7.42
C GLY A 35 -2.82 -2.04 6.12
N VAL A 36 -1.53 -2.01 5.80
CA VAL A 36 -1.06 -1.42 4.56
C VAL A 36 -0.01 -2.32 3.92
N ARG A 37 -0.09 -2.48 2.59
CA ARG A 37 1.03 -2.95 1.77
C ARG A 37 1.44 -1.83 0.82
N VAL A 38 2.74 -1.52 0.80
CA VAL A 38 3.30 -0.47 -0.04
C VAL A 38 4.24 -1.10 -1.05
N SER A 39 4.12 -0.71 -2.30
CA SER A 39 5.07 -1.04 -3.35
C SER A 39 5.27 0.18 -4.26
N ASN A 40 6.33 0.13 -5.06
CA ASN A 40 6.65 1.18 -5.99
C ASN A 40 6.93 0.58 -7.37
N ARG A 41 6.59 1.32 -8.43
CA ARG A 41 7.00 1.02 -9.80
C ARG A 41 7.45 2.28 -10.53
N LEU A 42 8.35 2.10 -11.48
CA LEU A 42 8.70 3.15 -12.44
C LEU A 42 7.76 3.07 -13.65
N VAL A 43 7.15 4.19 -14.00
CA VAL A 43 6.28 4.34 -15.17
C VAL A 43 6.84 5.41 -16.10
N ALA A 44 6.64 5.25 -17.41
CA ALA A 44 7.04 6.28 -18.37
C ALA A 44 6.07 7.46 -18.26
N GLU A 45 6.60 8.67 -18.21
CA GLU A 45 5.78 9.88 -18.29
C GLU A 45 5.39 10.14 -19.76
N ASP A 46 4.09 10.33 -20.01
CA ASP A 46 3.57 10.46 -21.37
C ASP A 46 4.32 11.56 -22.15
N GLU A 47 4.79 11.20 -23.35
CA GLU A 47 5.54 12.06 -24.28
C GLU A 47 7.02 12.31 -23.94
N SER A 48 7.55 11.68 -22.88
CA SER A 48 8.99 11.69 -22.56
C SER A 48 9.57 10.27 -22.44
N ASP A 49 10.89 10.13 -22.62
CA ASP A 49 11.63 8.91 -22.26
C ASP A 49 11.99 8.87 -20.76
N GLU A 50 11.38 9.75 -19.95
CA GLU A 50 11.64 9.85 -18.51
C GLU A 50 10.79 8.83 -17.73
N LEU A 51 11.43 8.20 -16.74
CA LEU A 51 10.76 7.28 -15.83
C LEU A 51 10.46 8.02 -14.52
N VAL A 52 9.18 8.11 -14.20
CA VAL A 52 8.70 8.68 -12.93
C VAL A 52 8.29 7.57 -11.97
N GLU A 53 8.40 7.89 -10.69
CA GLU A 53 8.14 6.97 -9.61
C GLU A 53 6.66 6.97 -9.23
N GLU A 54 6.00 5.81 -9.22
CA GLU A 54 4.59 5.65 -8.88
C GLU A 54 4.43 4.74 -7.65
N TRP A 55 3.80 5.28 -6.60
CA TRP A 55 3.62 4.61 -5.31
C TRP A 55 2.24 3.97 -5.22
N ILE A 56 2.23 2.66 -4.96
CA ILE A 56 1.01 1.87 -4.82
C ILE A 56 0.81 1.54 -3.35
N VAL A 57 -0.29 2.02 -2.78
CA VAL A 57 -0.68 1.80 -1.38
C VAL A 57 -1.97 0.99 -1.35
N GLU A 58 -1.84 -0.27 -0.96
CA GLU A 58 -2.96 -1.18 -0.73
C GLU A 58 -3.41 -1.08 0.73
N LEU A 59 -4.68 -0.75 0.95
CA LEU A 59 -5.31 -0.74 2.27
C LEU A 59 -5.93 -2.11 2.57
N LEU A 60 -5.62 -2.65 3.73
CA LEU A 60 -6.03 -3.98 4.17
C LEU A 60 -6.92 -3.88 5.41
N SER A 61 -7.87 -4.81 5.55
CA SER A 61 -8.78 -4.88 6.70
C SER A 61 -8.09 -5.03 8.06
N SER A 62 -6.85 -5.52 8.06
CA SER A 62 -6.02 -5.75 9.24
C SER A 62 -4.54 -5.73 8.83
N VAL A 63 -3.65 -5.54 9.80
CA VAL A 63 -2.19 -5.57 9.56
C VAL A 63 -1.79 -6.93 8.96
N PRO A 64 -1.07 -6.95 7.83
CA PRO A 64 -0.60 -8.21 7.26
C PRO A 64 0.40 -8.88 8.20
N THR A 65 0.13 -10.13 8.55
CA THR A 65 1.09 -11.00 9.23
C THR A 65 2.07 -11.52 8.20
N THR A 66 3.36 -11.37 8.45
CA THR A 66 4.38 -12.10 7.70
C THR A 66 4.40 -13.53 8.23
N ASP A 67 4.14 -14.53 7.39
CA ASP A 67 4.55 -15.89 7.71
C ASP A 67 6.09 -15.90 7.71
N GLU A 68 6.68 -15.86 8.91
CA GLU A 68 8.12 -16.06 9.08
C GLU A 68 8.43 -17.54 8.74
N GLU A 69 8.71 -17.85 7.47
CA GLU A 69 9.34 -19.12 7.06
C GLU A 69 10.86 -19.12 7.29
#